data_AF-A0A8D9EKU2-F1
#
_entry.id   AF-A0A8D9EKU2-F1
#
_cell.length_a   1.000
_cell.length_b   1.000
_cell.length_c   1.000
_cell.angle_alpha   90.00
_cell.angle_beta   90.00
_cell.angle_gamma   90.00
#
_symmetry.space_group_name_H-M   'P 1'
#
loop_
_entity.id
_entity.type
_entity.pdbx_description
1 polymer ?
#
loop_
_entity_poly.entity_id
_entity_poly.type
_entity_poly.pdbx_seq_one_letter_code
_entity_poly.pdbx_strand_id
1 'polypeptide(L)'
;MSNNSSRAIVSSTTYEDGQDGTESDWQLPLTFADKRHTEPIEGETESSYPWRMKEKMKTVSVALVLCLNVGVDPPDIVKTQPCARLECWIDPLSMSPQKALETIGNNLQKQYERWQPRARYKQSLDPTVDEVKKLCQSLRRNAKDERVLFHYNGHGVPKPTANGEIWVFNRTYTQYIPLSIYDLQTWMGAPSIYVYDCSNAGAIVDLFKQFAEQHEKEYEQSLSARPNAGSPLPTPPPPSFANCIQLAACSLDQILPMNPDLPADIFTSCLTTPIKVALRWFVKQNSAKLVSKVSLESIDKIPGQLNDRRTMLGELNWIFTAITDTIAWNTLPRELFHKLFRQDLLVASLFRNFLLAERIMRSYDCSPVSSPKLPPTYQHPMWQAWDLAVDLALAQLPAVLEDESKFHHSPFFEEQLTAFQVWLDLGSEQRTPPEQLPIVLQVT
;
A
#
# COMPACT_ATOMS: atom_id res chain seq x y z
N MET A 1 -4.80 -32.63 -41.15
CA MET A 1 -4.11 -32.84 -42.44
C MET A 1 -2.64 -32.61 -42.21
N SER A 2 -1.87 -33.65 -42.49
CA SER A 2 -0.43 -33.76 -42.31
C SER A 2 0.35 -32.68 -43.05
N ASN A 3 1.48 -32.24 -42.52
CA ASN A 3 2.58 -31.76 -43.35
C ASN A 3 3.90 -32.31 -42.82
N ASN A 4 4.32 -33.39 -43.46
CA ASN A 4 5.67 -33.94 -43.45
C ASN A 4 6.63 -32.89 -44.02
N SER A 5 7.75 -32.64 -43.35
CA SER A 5 8.94 -32.12 -44.03
C SER A 5 10.13 -32.98 -43.62
N SER A 6 10.29 -34.07 -44.36
CA SER A 6 11.50 -34.88 -44.40
C SER A 6 12.59 -34.07 -45.09
N ARG A 7 13.66 -33.73 -44.39
CA ARG A 7 14.92 -33.31 -45.01
C ARG A 7 15.94 -34.43 -44.83
N ALA A 8 16.08 -35.23 -45.88
CA ALA A 8 17.17 -36.17 -46.05
C ALA A 8 18.48 -35.39 -46.15
N ILE A 9 19.49 -35.77 -45.37
CA ILE A 9 20.88 -35.40 -45.62
C ILE A 9 21.60 -36.70 -45.97
N VAL A 10 22.01 -36.74 -47.24
CA VAL A 10 22.79 -37.78 -47.89
C VAL A 10 24.22 -37.72 -47.33
N SER A 11 24.72 -38.79 -46.73
CA SER A 11 26.16 -38.94 -46.50
C SER A 11 26.78 -39.63 -47.73
N SER A 12 27.44 -38.85 -48.58
CA SER A 12 28.34 -39.37 -49.61
C SER A 12 29.69 -39.69 -48.96
N THR A 13 30.02 -40.97 -48.86
CA THR A 13 31.37 -41.42 -48.46
C THR A 13 32.26 -41.46 -49.70
N THR A 14 33.06 -40.43 -49.91
CA THR A 14 34.22 -40.45 -50.82
C THR A 14 35.45 -40.81 -50.01
N TYR A 15 36.04 -41.97 -50.29
CA TYR A 15 37.38 -42.35 -49.86
C TYR A 15 38.36 -41.75 -50.86
N GLU A 16 39.18 -40.79 -50.41
CA GLU A 16 40.41 -40.39 -51.11
C GLU A 16 41.60 -40.66 -50.18
N ASP A 17 42.53 -41.48 -50.67
CA ASP A 17 43.78 -41.85 -50.03
C ASP A 17 44.78 -40.68 -50.05
N GLY A 18 45.29 -40.34 -48.87
CA GLY A 18 46.68 -39.93 -48.66
C GLY A 18 47.13 -38.53 -49.09
N GLN A 19 47.11 -37.58 -48.15
CA GLN A 19 48.14 -36.54 -48.03
C GLN A 19 48.25 -36.05 -46.57
N ASP A 20 49.40 -36.30 -45.95
CA ASP A 20 49.81 -35.73 -44.66
C ASP A 20 49.77 -34.19 -44.73
N GLY A 21 48.88 -33.59 -43.93
CA GLY A 21 48.67 -32.14 -43.96
C GLY A 21 47.75 -31.64 -42.86
N THR A 22 48.09 -31.94 -41.60
CA THR A 22 47.59 -31.22 -40.41
C THR A 22 46.10 -30.84 -40.43
N GLU A 23 45.19 -31.79 -40.66
CA GLU A 23 43.84 -31.61 -40.14
C GLU A 23 43.95 -31.68 -38.62
N SER A 24 44.02 -30.50 -38.02
CA SER A 24 44.14 -30.32 -36.58
C SER A 24 43.05 -31.15 -35.89
N ASP A 25 43.40 -31.98 -34.90
CA ASP A 25 42.48 -32.86 -34.14
C ASP A 25 41.16 -32.17 -33.72
N TRP A 26 41.20 -30.85 -33.51
CA TRP A 26 40.05 -29.96 -33.29
C TRP A 26 38.96 -29.96 -34.39
N GLN A 27 39.24 -30.48 -35.58
CA GLN A 27 38.33 -30.51 -36.74
C GLN A 27 37.61 -31.85 -36.92
N LEU A 28 38.00 -32.88 -36.14
CA LEU A 28 37.36 -34.19 -36.19
C LEU A 28 36.00 -34.15 -35.47
N PRO A 29 34.90 -34.57 -36.12
CA PRO A 29 33.57 -34.57 -35.51
C PRO A 29 33.50 -35.61 -34.38
N LEU A 30 33.16 -35.14 -33.17
CA LEU A 30 32.93 -36.02 -32.03
C LEU A 30 31.60 -36.78 -32.21
N THR A 31 31.67 -38.09 -32.36
CA THR A 31 30.49 -38.96 -32.45
C THR A 31 30.05 -39.40 -31.05
N PHE A 32 28.73 -39.52 -30.85
CA PHE A 32 28.12 -39.91 -29.57
C PHE A 32 28.52 -39.04 -28.36
N ALA A 33 28.86 -37.77 -28.60
CA ALA A 33 29.25 -36.81 -27.56
C ALA A 33 28.12 -35.84 -27.16
N ASP A 34 26.96 -35.90 -27.83
CA ASP A 34 25.82 -35.06 -27.44
C ASP A 34 25.28 -35.45 -26.06
N LYS A 35 24.66 -34.50 -25.34
CA LYS A 35 24.05 -34.71 -24.01
C LYS A 35 23.18 -35.96 -23.89
N ARG A 36 22.42 -36.29 -24.94
CA ARG A 36 21.58 -37.51 -24.99
C ARG A 36 22.36 -38.83 -24.89
N HIS A 37 23.67 -38.82 -25.08
CA HIS A 37 24.55 -39.98 -25.00
C HIS A 37 25.42 -39.95 -23.73
N THR A 38 25.75 -38.76 -23.21
CA THR A 38 26.66 -38.57 -22.08
C THR A 38 25.94 -38.42 -20.73
N GLU A 39 24.72 -37.89 -20.74
CA GLU A 39 23.90 -37.67 -19.54
C GLU A 39 22.83 -38.77 -19.46
N PRO A 40 22.47 -39.24 -18.25
CA PRO A 40 21.37 -40.17 -18.07
C PRO A 40 20.05 -39.51 -18.51
N ILE A 41 19.26 -40.24 -19.32
CA ILE A 41 17.97 -39.75 -19.83
C ILE A 41 16.92 -39.91 -18.72
N GLU A 42 16.85 -38.91 -17.85
CA GLU A 42 15.92 -38.85 -16.73
C GLU A 42 15.00 -37.63 -16.87
N GLY A 43 13.76 -37.76 -16.38
CA GLY A 43 12.85 -36.63 -16.27
C GLY A 43 13.25 -35.73 -15.10
N GLU A 44 13.18 -34.42 -15.29
CA GLU A 44 13.46 -33.47 -14.22
C GLU A 44 12.45 -33.66 -13.07
N THR A 45 12.93 -33.77 -11.83
CA THR A 45 12.06 -33.86 -10.65
C THR A 45 11.31 -32.54 -10.48
N GLU A 46 9.98 -32.58 -10.57
CA GLU A 46 9.13 -31.40 -10.34
C GLU A 46 9.34 -30.85 -8.92
N SER A 47 9.98 -29.70 -8.85
CA SER A 47 10.06 -28.93 -7.62
C SER A 47 8.74 -28.20 -7.39
N SER A 48 8.05 -28.51 -6.29
CA SER A 48 6.80 -27.83 -5.93
C SER A 48 7.07 -26.44 -5.35
N TYR A 49 6.89 -25.41 -6.17
CA TYR A 49 7.02 -24.01 -5.74
C TYR A 49 5.64 -23.39 -5.43
N PRO A 50 5.42 -22.86 -4.21
CA PRO A 50 4.14 -22.25 -3.84
C PRO A 50 4.03 -20.80 -4.36
N TRP A 51 4.03 -20.60 -5.69
CA TRP A 51 3.88 -19.27 -6.31
C TRP A 51 2.41 -18.85 -6.48
N ARG A 52 1.48 -19.83 -6.47
CA ARG A 52 0.06 -19.55 -6.63
C ARG A 52 -0.52 -19.00 -5.34
N MET A 53 -1.16 -17.83 -5.45
CA MET A 53 -2.00 -17.33 -4.37
C MET A 53 -3.21 -18.24 -4.20
N LYS A 54 -3.33 -18.86 -3.03
CA LYS A 54 -4.40 -19.81 -2.71
C LYS A 54 -5.77 -19.12 -2.58
N GLU A 55 -5.80 -17.91 -2.04
CA GLU A 55 -7.04 -17.16 -1.80
C GLU A 55 -6.89 -15.70 -2.23
N LYS A 56 -7.71 -15.28 -3.20
CA LYS A 56 -7.90 -13.85 -3.51
C LYS A 56 -8.91 -13.28 -2.53
N MET A 57 -8.57 -12.20 -1.85
CA MET A 57 -9.47 -11.47 -0.97
C MET A 57 -9.90 -10.17 -1.62
N LYS A 58 -11.09 -9.67 -1.28
CA LYS A 58 -11.54 -8.37 -1.73
C LYS A 58 -12.10 -7.55 -0.59
N THR A 59 -11.73 -6.27 -0.56
CA THR A 59 -12.43 -5.29 0.28
C THR A 59 -13.70 -4.84 -0.42
N VAL A 60 -14.85 -5.22 0.13
CA VAL A 60 -16.17 -4.97 -0.48
C VAL A 60 -16.95 -3.86 0.20
N SER A 61 -16.56 -3.45 1.41
CA SER A 61 -17.25 -2.46 2.21
C SER A 61 -16.27 -1.57 2.96
N VAL A 62 -16.59 -0.28 3.05
CA VAL A 62 -15.76 0.74 3.68
C VAL A 62 -16.63 1.59 4.62
N ALA A 63 -16.28 1.59 5.90
CA ALA A 63 -16.80 2.52 6.91
C ALA A 63 -15.85 3.71 7.02
N LEU A 64 -16.39 4.92 6.83
CA LEU A 64 -15.68 6.17 7.05
C LEU A 64 -16.27 6.85 8.28
N VAL A 65 -15.58 6.74 9.42
CA VAL A 65 -15.96 7.33 10.70
C VAL A 65 -15.12 8.58 10.93
N LEU A 66 -15.75 9.74 10.86
CA LEU A 66 -15.10 11.03 11.03
C LEU A 66 -15.58 11.67 12.31
N CYS A 67 -14.67 11.90 13.26
CA CYS A 67 -14.92 12.58 14.51
C CYS A 67 -14.13 13.89 14.54
N LEU A 68 -14.69 14.95 13.95
CA LEU A 68 -14.00 16.22 13.67
C LEU A 68 -14.52 17.39 14.50
N ASN A 69 -15.81 17.41 14.87
CA ASN A 69 -16.46 18.51 15.60
C ASN A 69 -15.97 19.90 15.15
N VAL A 70 -16.17 20.19 13.86
CA VAL A 70 -15.53 21.32 13.17
C VAL A 70 -15.72 22.63 13.93
N GLY A 71 -14.60 23.26 14.30
CA GLY A 71 -14.58 24.54 15.01
C GLY A 71 -14.42 24.43 16.54
N VAL A 72 -14.42 23.22 17.08
CA VAL A 72 -14.18 22.97 18.51
C VAL A 72 -12.97 22.05 18.67
N ASP A 73 -11.91 22.56 19.30
CA ASP A 73 -10.69 21.79 19.53
C ASP A 73 -10.84 20.87 20.76
N PRO A 74 -10.29 19.65 20.72
CA PRO A 74 -10.31 18.76 21.87
C PRO A 74 -9.39 19.28 23.00
N PRO A 75 -9.69 18.98 24.27
CA PRO A 75 -9.04 19.60 25.43
C PRO A 75 -7.57 19.20 25.63
N ASP A 76 -7.12 18.11 25.02
CA ASP A 76 -5.79 17.51 25.22
C ASP A 76 -4.78 17.83 24.11
N ILE A 77 -5.19 18.60 23.10
CA ILE A 77 -4.34 19.03 21.99
C ILE A 77 -4.33 20.56 21.92
N VAL A 78 -3.19 21.16 22.28
CA VAL A 78 -2.97 22.60 22.13
C VAL A 78 -2.52 22.88 20.70
N LYS A 79 -3.40 23.51 19.90
CA LYS A 79 -3.06 23.90 18.52
C LYS A 79 -2.21 25.17 18.50
N THR A 80 -1.18 25.19 17.66
CA THR A 80 -0.36 26.38 17.39
C THR A 80 -1.13 27.38 16.50
N GLN A 81 -0.68 28.64 16.48
CA GLN A 81 -1.14 29.62 15.49
C GLN A 81 0.07 30.14 14.71
N PRO A 82 0.20 29.86 13.41
CA PRO A 82 -0.69 29.05 12.55
C PRO A 82 -0.58 27.53 12.82
N CYS A 83 -1.58 26.75 12.35
CA CYS A 83 -1.61 25.28 12.45
C CYS A 83 -2.04 24.63 11.12
N ALA A 84 -1.72 23.34 10.97
CA ALA A 84 -2.29 22.46 9.94
C ALA A 84 -3.82 22.40 10.09
N ARG A 85 -4.56 22.70 9.01
CA ARG A 85 -6.03 22.81 9.04
C ARG A 85 -6.75 22.04 7.96
N LEU A 86 -6.09 21.79 6.82
CA LEU A 86 -6.75 21.15 5.69
C LEU A 86 -7.11 19.72 6.06
N GLU A 87 -8.37 19.36 5.86
CA GLU A 87 -8.92 18.01 6.03
C GLU A 87 -9.48 17.58 4.68
N CYS A 88 -8.98 16.47 4.14
CA CYS A 88 -9.33 15.96 2.81
C CYS A 88 -9.24 17.04 1.71
N TRP A 89 -8.22 17.89 1.83
CA TRP A 89 -7.94 19.04 0.96
C TRP A 89 -8.98 20.17 0.99
N ILE A 90 -9.77 20.25 2.06
CA ILE A 90 -10.74 21.32 2.30
C ILE A 90 -10.33 22.08 3.55
N ASP A 91 -10.45 23.40 3.53
CA ASP A 91 -10.36 24.22 4.74
C ASP A 91 -11.72 24.14 5.48
N PRO A 92 -11.79 23.47 6.64
CA PRO A 92 -13.05 23.31 7.37
C PRO A 92 -13.62 24.64 7.88
N LEU A 93 -12.79 25.69 8.02
CA LEU A 93 -13.22 27.01 8.47
C LEU A 93 -13.73 27.92 7.34
N SER A 94 -13.55 27.50 6.07
CA SER A 94 -14.00 28.26 4.90
C SER A 94 -15.52 28.20 4.66
N MET A 95 -16.23 27.33 5.38
CA MET A 95 -17.67 27.14 5.26
C MET A 95 -18.30 26.81 6.62
N SER A 96 -19.64 26.67 6.67
CA SER A 96 -20.31 26.30 7.92
C SER A 96 -19.87 24.90 8.39
N PRO A 97 -19.74 24.65 9.72
CA PRO A 97 -19.24 23.39 10.27
C PRO A 97 -19.93 22.13 9.69
N GLN A 98 -21.26 22.16 9.60
CA GLN A 98 -22.03 21.04 9.05
C GLN A 98 -21.72 20.78 7.57
N LYS A 99 -21.64 21.85 6.76
CA LYS A 99 -21.31 21.74 5.34
C LYS A 99 -19.86 21.31 5.11
N ALA A 100 -18.95 21.76 5.97
CA ALA A 100 -17.55 21.34 5.97
C ALA A 100 -17.45 19.84 6.19
N LEU A 101 -18.10 19.34 7.24
CA LEU A 101 -18.11 17.92 7.60
C LEU A 101 -18.66 17.03 6.48
N GLU A 102 -19.78 17.42 5.86
CA GLU A 102 -20.35 16.71 4.70
C GLU A 102 -19.42 16.74 3.48
N THR A 103 -18.76 17.87 3.23
CA THR A 103 -17.84 18.02 2.09
C THR A 103 -16.58 17.17 2.30
N ILE A 104 -16.03 17.16 3.51
CA ILE A 104 -14.88 16.33 3.90
C ILE A 104 -15.24 14.85 3.74
N GLY A 105 -16.38 14.40 4.26
CA GLY A 105 -16.86 13.03 4.12
C GLY A 105 -17.00 12.58 2.66
N ASN A 106 -17.60 13.44 1.82
CA ASN A 106 -17.75 13.17 0.39
C ASN A 106 -16.41 13.15 -0.36
N ASN A 107 -15.48 14.03 0.00
CA ASN A 107 -14.15 14.04 -0.60
C ASN A 107 -13.36 12.80 -0.19
N LEU A 108 -13.38 12.41 1.08
CA LEU A 108 -12.72 11.20 1.55
C LEU A 108 -13.25 9.95 0.83
N GLN A 109 -14.57 9.84 0.69
CA GLN A 109 -15.19 8.76 -0.06
C GLN A 109 -14.66 8.74 -1.51
N LYS A 110 -14.68 9.88 -2.22
CA LYS A 110 -14.14 9.98 -3.59
C LYS A 110 -12.66 9.60 -3.67
N GLN A 111 -11.86 9.93 -2.65
CA GLN A 111 -10.45 9.55 -2.62
C GLN A 111 -10.28 8.03 -2.52
N TYR A 112 -11.04 7.35 -1.67
CA TYR A 112 -11.01 5.88 -1.60
C TYR A 112 -11.62 5.21 -2.83
N GLU A 113 -12.68 5.77 -3.42
CA GLU A 113 -13.33 5.24 -4.63
C GLU A 113 -12.37 5.15 -5.81
N ARG A 114 -11.34 6.01 -5.88
CA ARG A 114 -10.27 5.91 -6.88
C ARG A 114 -9.48 4.60 -6.77
N TRP A 115 -9.30 4.09 -5.56
CA TRP A 115 -8.57 2.85 -5.30
C TRP A 115 -9.46 1.60 -5.34
N GLN A 116 -10.73 1.72 -4.94
CA GLN A 116 -11.69 0.62 -4.97
C GLN A 116 -13.11 1.09 -5.36
N PRO A 117 -13.37 1.36 -6.66
CA PRO A 117 -14.62 1.96 -7.11
C PRO A 117 -15.85 1.06 -6.93
N ARG A 118 -15.65 -0.25 -6.73
CA ARG A 118 -16.74 -1.24 -6.63
C ARG A 118 -17.12 -1.59 -5.19
N ALA A 119 -16.49 -0.97 -4.19
CA ALA A 119 -16.87 -1.19 -2.79
C ALA A 119 -18.11 -0.36 -2.41
N ARG A 120 -18.79 -0.80 -1.34
CA ARG A 120 -19.89 -0.05 -0.72
C ARG A 120 -19.33 0.87 0.35
N TYR A 121 -19.49 2.17 0.15
CA TYR A 121 -19.06 3.20 1.08
C TYR A 121 -20.20 3.62 2.00
N LYS A 122 -19.91 3.75 3.30
CA LYS A 122 -20.81 4.32 4.29
C LYS A 122 -20.07 5.33 5.16
N GLN A 123 -20.54 6.56 5.16
CA GLN A 123 -20.02 7.65 5.97
C GLN A 123 -20.78 7.73 7.30
N SER A 124 -20.05 8.05 8.36
CA SER A 124 -20.56 8.31 9.71
C SER A 124 -19.87 9.57 10.21
N LEU A 125 -20.59 10.68 10.19
CA LEU A 125 -20.07 12.01 10.46
C LEU A 125 -20.43 12.42 11.89
N ASP A 126 -19.43 12.67 12.72
CA ASP A 126 -19.52 12.89 14.17
C ASP A 126 -20.49 11.90 14.87
N PRO A 127 -20.27 10.58 14.76
CA PRO A 127 -21.28 9.62 15.19
C PRO A 127 -21.32 9.40 16.70
N THR A 128 -22.42 8.76 17.11
CA THR A 128 -22.57 8.14 18.43
C THR A 128 -22.12 6.68 18.43
N VAL A 129 -21.87 6.12 19.63
CA VAL A 129 -21.49 4.69 19.79
C VAL A 129 -22.51 3.75 19.13
N ASP A 130 -23.81 4.03 19.29
CA ASP A 130 -24.88 3.22 18.70
C ASP A 130 -24.86 3.24 17.16
N GLU A 131 -24.50 4.38 16.56
CA GLU A 131 -24.39 4.53 15.11
C GLU A 131 -23.17 3.76 14.58
N VAL A 132 -22.02 3.87 15.26
CA VAL A 132 -20.82 3.09 14.91
C VAL A 132 -21.09 1.59 15.02
N LYS A 133 -21.77 1.15 16.08
CA LYS A 133 -22.18 -0.25 16.26
C LYS A 133 -23.07 -0.74 15.13
N LYS A 134 -24.14 -0.01 14.82
CA LYS A 134 -25.07 -0.35 13.72
C LYS A 134 -24.36 -0.36 12.37
N LEU A 135 -23.45 0.58 12.13
CA LEU A 135 -22.63 0.67 10.92
C LEU A 135 -21.77 -0.58 10.75
N CYS A 136 -20.95 -0.91 11.75
CA CYS A 136 -20.03 -2.05 11.72
C CYS A 136 -20.78 -3.38 11.52
N GLN A 137 -21.84 -3.61 12.31
CA GLN A 137 -22.65 -4.82 12.22
C GLN A 137 -23.41 -4.92 10.88
N SER A 138 -23.83 -3.80 10.30
CA SER A 138 -24.47 -3.76 8.98
C SER A 138 -23.48 -4.13 7.88
N LEU A 139 -22.26 -3.58 7.92
CA LEU A 139 -21.24 -3.85 6.91
C LEU A 139 -20.72 -5.29 6.99
N ARG A 140 -20.42 -5.80 8.18
CA ARG A 140 -19.99 -7.21 8.36
C ARG A 140 -21.05 -8.19 7.83
N ARG A 141 -22.33 -7.98 8.17
CA ARG A 141 -23.43 -8.84 7.68
C ARG A 141 -23.51 -8.90 6.16
N ASN A 142 -23.23 -7.78 5.48
CA ASN A 142 -23.25 -7.70 4.03
C ASN A 142 -21.98 -8.26 3.37
N ALA A 143 -20.82 -8.10 4.02
CA ALA A 143 -19.54 -8.55 3.50
C ALA A 143 -19.31 -10.07 3.68
N LYS A 144 -19.96 -10.70 4.67
CA LYS A 144 -19.73 -12.11 5.02
C LYS A 144 -18.24 -12.35 5.30
N ASP A 145 -17.58 -13.15 4.46
CA ASP A 145 -16.18 -13.54 4.56
C ASP A 145 -15.24 -12.58 3.81
N GLU A 146 -15.77 -11.57 3.14
CA GLU A 146 -14.98 -10.55 2.46
C GLU A 146 -14.48 -9.49 3.45
N ARG A 147 -13.45 -8.73 3.02
CA ARG A 147 -12.81 -7.73 3.88
C ARG A 147 -13.67 -6.48 4.01
N VAL A 148 -13.72 -5.94 5.23
CA VAL A 148 -14.32 -4.63 5.53
C VAL A 148 -13.22 -3.67 5.99
N LEU A 149 -13.19 -2.47 5.42
CA LEU A 149 -12.31 -1.38 5.87
C LEU A 149 -13.04 -0.50 6.88
N PHE A 150 -12.36 -0.18 7.98
CA PHE A 150 -12.79 0.80 8.97
C PHE A 150 -11.76 1.94 9.03
N HIS A 151 -12.15 3.12 8.56
CA HIS A 151 -11.35 4.32 8.65
C HIS A 151 -11.89 5.19 9.79
N TYR A 152 -11.02 5.53 10.74
CA TYR A 152 -11.33 6.40 11.86
C TYR A 152 -10.41 7.62 11.83
N ASN A 153 -11.02 8.80 11.72
CA ASN A 153 -10.35 10.08 11.90
C ASN A 153 -10.83 10.68 13.23
N GLY A 154 -9.89 10.90 14.15
CA GLY A 154 -10.16 11.34 15.52
C GLY A 154 -9.61 12.73 15.86
N HIS A 155 -9.54 13.66 14.91
CA HIS A 155 -8.92 14.98 15.16
C HIS A 155 -9.74 15.95 16.01
N GLY A 156 -11.06 15.76 16.09
CA GLY A 156 -11.98 16.58 16.89
C GLY A 156 -12.26 16.06 18.29
N VAL A 157 -11.61 14.97 18.68
CA VAL A 157 -11.83 14.26 19.95
C VAL A 157 -10.50 14.04 20.68
N PRO A 158 -10.53 13.72 21.99
CA PRO A 158 -9.30 13.43 22.71
C PRO A 158 -8.53 12.24 22.15
N LYS A 159 -7.25 12.15 22.52
CA LYS A 159 -6.40 11.00 22.21
C LYS A 159 -6.97 9.70 22.78
N PRO A 160 -6.73 8.56 22.10
CA PRO A 160 -7.08 7.24 22.62
C PRO A 160 -6.52 6.99 24.02
N THR A 161 -7.29 6.30 24.86
CA THR A 161 -6.93 6.03 26.25
C THR A 161 -6.02 4.82 26.38
N ALA A 162 -5.28 4.72 27.48
CA ALA A 162 -4.47 3.55 27.81
C ALA A 162 -5.33 2.28 28.07
N ASN A 163 -6.64 2.44 28.27
CA ASN A 163 -7.59 1.34 28.46
C ASN A 163 -8.09 0.77 27.13
N GLY A 164 -7.69 1.33 26.00
CA GLY A 164 -8.07 0.83 24.68
C GLY A 164 -9.42 1.34 24.23
N GLU A 165 -9.66 2.63 24.46
CA GLU A 165 -10.88 3.33 24.05
C GLU A 165 -10.52 4.42 23.02
N ILE A 166 -11.34 4.52 21.98
CA ILE A 166 -11.37 5.67 21.07
C ILE A 166 -12.59 6.52 21.38
N TRP A 167 -12.57 7.78 21.00
CA TRP A 167 -13.62 8.73 21.37
C TRP A 167 -14.57 9.01 20.21
N VAL A 168 -15.85 9.09 20.56
CA VAL A 168 -16.96 9.51 19.68
C VAL A 168 -17.85 10.50 20.43
N PHE A 169 -18.97 10.92 19.86
CA PHE A 169 -19.84 11.93 20.46
C PHE A 169 -21.10 11.34 21.11
N ASN A 170 -21.74 12.13 21.96
CA ASN A 170 -23.14 11.94 22.29
C ASN A 170 -24.04 12.68 21.27
N ARG A 171 -25.36 12.42 21.31
CA ARG A 171 -26.32 13.02 20.35
C ARG A 171 -26.38 14.55 20.38
N THR A 172 -25.96 15.17 21.47
CA THR A 172 -25.99 16.63 21.66
C THR A 172 -24.64 17.30 21.46
N TYR A 173 -23.58 16.53 21.12
CA TYR A 173 -22.21 17.00 20.94
C TYR A 173 -21.65 17.78 22.16
N THR A 174 -22.10 17.41 23.36
CA THR A 174 -21.70 18.05 24.62
C THR A 174 -20.61 17.27 25.36
N GLN A 175 -20.49 15.97 25.08
CA GLN A 175 -19.56 15.08 25.74
C GLN A 175 -18.91 14.14 24.74
N TYR A 176 -17.64 13.84 24.99
CA TYR A 176 -16.94 12.75 24.35
C TYR A 176 -17.30 11.44 25.06
N ILE A 177 -17.68 10.43 24.30
CA ILE A 177 -18.09 9.12 24.78
C ILE A 177 -17.01 8.10 24.39
N PRO A 178 -16.47 7.32 25.34
CA PRO A 178 -15.48 6.29 25.04
C PRO A 178 -16.15 5.11 24.32
N LEU A 179 -15.45 4.57 23.31
CA LEU A 179 -15.81 3.39 22.55
C LEU A 179 -14.66 2.39 22.67
N SER A 180 -14.95 1.23 23.26
CA SER A 180 -13.96 0.17 23.47
C SER A 180 -13.53 -0.50 22.17
N ILE A 181 -12.21 -0.65 21.97
CA ILE A 181 -11.65 -1.37 20.82
C ILE A 181 -12.04 -2.85 20.84
N TYR A 182 -12.21 -3.45 22.02
CA TYR A 182 -12.70 -4.83 22.18
C TYR A 182 -14.10 -4.99 21.56
N ASP A 183 -15.02 -4.04 21.82
CA ASP A 183 -16.35 -4.06 21.22
C ASP A 183 -16.29 -3.83 19.70
N LEU A 184 -15.41 -2.92 19.26
CA LEU A 184 -15.22 -2.62 17.85
C LEU A 184 -14.76 -3.87 17.06
N GLN A 185 -13.83 -4.66 17.61
CA GLN A 185 -13.39 -5.94 17.03
C GLN A 185 -14.56 -6.88 16.81
N THR A 186 -15.40 -7.02 17.84
CA THR A 186 -16.59 -7.87 17.81
C THR A 186 -17.58 -7.42 16.75
N TRP A 187 -17.85 -6.12 16.61
CA TRP A 187 -18.82 -5.61 15.64
C TRP A 187 -18.31 -5.69 14.20
N MET A 188 -17.01 -5.45 13.99
CA MET A 188 -16.38 -5.47 12.68
C MET A 188 -16.10 -6.87 12.17
N GLY A 189 -15.87 -7.86 13.04
CA GLY A 189 -15.52 -9.22 12.66
C GLY A 189 -14.21 -9.33 11.87
N ALA A 190 -13.86 -10.56 11.48
CA ALA A 190 -12.76 -10.85 10.56
C ALA A 190 -13.33 -11.39 9.22
N PRO A 191 -12.67 -11.12 8.07
CA PRO A 191 -11.45 -10.34 7.91
C PRO A 191 -11.71 -8.82 7.82
N SER A 192 -10.86 -8.00 8.43
CA SER A 192 -11.00 -6.53 8.42
C SER A 192 -9.65 -5.82 8.29
N ILE A 193 -9.70 -4.55 7.87
CA ILE A 193 -8.58 -3.62 7.84
C ILE A 193 -8.97 -2.30 8.52
N TYR A 194 -8.07 -1.75 9.33
CA TYR A 194 -8.31 -0.54 10.11
C TYR A 194 -7.30 0.54 9.72
N VAL A 195 -7.77 1.78 9.62
CA VAL A 195 -6.95 2.98 9.40
C VAL A 195 -7.29 3.98 10.50
N TYR A 196 -6.31 4.33 11.32
CA TYR A 196 -6.46 5.26 12.43
C TYR A 196 -5.66 6.54 12.17
N ASP A 197 -6.37 7.62 11.84
CA ASP A 197 -5.80 8.96 11.72
C ASP A 197 -6.14 9.76 12.98
N CYS A 198 -5.25 9.68 13.97
CA CYS A 198 -5.34 10.41 15.23
C CYS A 198 -3.96 10.44 15.91
N SER A 199 -3.82 11.33 16.89
CA SER A 199 -2.66 11.34 17.78
C SER A 199 -2.71 10.14 18.73
N ASN A 200 -1.55 9.63 19.15
CA ASN A 200 -1.41 8.41 19.95
C ASN A 200 -2.06 7.15 19.32
N ALA A 201 -2.11 7.06 17.99
CA ALA A 201 -2.73 5.94 17.28
C ALA A 201 -2.01 4.59 17.51
N GLY A 202 -0.72 4.61 17.86
CA GLY A 202 0.05 3.41 18.19
C GLY A 202 -0.53 2.63 19.37
N ALA A 203 -1.08 3.34 20.37
CA ALA A 203 -1.77 2.72 21.51
C ALA A 203 -2.92 1.81 21.06
N ILE A 204 -3.68 2.24 20.06
CA ILE A 204 -4.81 1.48 19.51
C ILE A 204 -4.32 0.14 18.96
N VAL A 205 -3.23 0.14 18.20
CA VAL A 205 -2.70 -1.06 17.54
C VAL A 205 -2.20 -2.09 18.54
N ASP A 206 -1.51 -1.64 19.58
CA ASP A 206 -0.98 -2.52 20.62
C ASP A 206 -2.10 -3.12 21.48
N LEU A 207 -3.09 -2.31 21.88
CA LEU A 207 -4.24 -2.77 22.65
C LEU A 207 -5.17 -3.66 21.83
N PHE A 208 -5.31 -3.40 20.52
CA PHE A 208 -6.05 -4.27 19.61
C PHE A 208 -5.48 -5.69 19.62
N LYS A 209 -4.15 -5.86 19.59
CA LYS A 209 -3.52 -7.18 19.64
C LYS A 209 -3.81 -7.89 20.96
N GLN A 210 -3.73 -7.19 22.08
CA GLN A 210 -4.05 -7.74 23.40
C GLN A 210 -5.51 -8.20 23.48
N PHE A 211 -6.45 -7.41 22.97
CA PHE A 211 -7.87 -7.79 22.93
C PHE A 211 -8.15 -8.94 21.96
N ALA A 212 -7.40 -9.04 20.86
CA ALA A 212 -7.50 -10.18 19.94
C ALA A 212 -7.08 -11.50 20.63
N GLU A 213 -5.97 -11.51 21.37
CA GLU A 213 -5.54 -12.66 22.18
C GLU A 213 -6.53 -12.99 23.30
N GLN A 214 -7.12 -11.96 23.91
CA GLN A 214 -8.15 -12.12 24.94
C GLN A 214 -9.40 -12.84 24.38
N HIS A 215 -9.88 -12.44 23.20
CA HIS A 215 -10.99 -13.11 22.52
C HIS A 215 -10.70 -14.59 22.21
N GLU A 216 -9.48 -14.91 21.79
CA GLU A 216 -9.05 -16.30 21.54
C GLU A 216 -9.06 -17.14 22.82
N LYS A 217 -8.51 -16.61 23.92
CA LYS A 217 -8.51 -17.28 25.24
C LYS A 217 -9.92 -17.52 25.77
N GLU A 218 -10.80 -16.52 25.66
CA GLU A 218 -12.21 -16.65 26.08
C GLU A 218 -12.96 -17.70 25.25
N TYR A 219 -12.68 -17.77 23.96
CA TYR A 219 -13.23 -18.80 23.07
C TYR A 219 -12.75 -20.20 23.47
N GLU A 220 -11.45 -20.41 23.71
CA GLU A 220 -10.88 -21.69 24.17
C GLU A 220 -11.47 -22.14 25.51
N GLN A 221 -11.59 -21.21 26.47
CA GLN A 221 -12.23 -21.48 27.76
C GLN A 221 -13.70 -21.88 27.59
N SER A 222 -14.44 -21.18 26.73
CA SER A 222 -15.84 -21.51 26.44
C SER A 222 -16.02 -22.88 25.78
N LEU A 223 -15.03 -23.36 25.01
CA LEU A 223 -15.03 -24.70 24.44
C LEU A 223 -14.74 -25.76 25.49
N SER A 224 -13.75 -25.51 26.36
CA SER A 224 -13.36 -26.44 27.44
C SER A 224 -14.44 -26.62 28.51
N ALA A 225 -15.27 -25.59 28.74
CA ALA A 225 -16.35 -25.61 29.72
C ALA A 225 -17.66 -26.26 29.22
N ARG A 226 -17.74 -26.67 27.94
CA ARG A 226 -18.92 -27.36 27.41
C ARG A 226 -18.95 -28.81 27.92
N PRO A 227 -19.99 -29.23 28.68
CA PRO A 227 -20.13 -30.63 29.04
C PRO A 227 -20.32 -31.48 27.77
N ASN A 228 -19.81 -32.72 27.79
CA ASN A 228 -19.90 -33.75 26.75
C ASN A 228 -21.35 -34.23 26.49
N ALA A 229 -22.29 -33.31 26.28
CA ALA A 229 -23.71 -33.60 26.08
C ALA A 229 -24.05 -33.51 24.59
N GLY A 230 -23.92 -34.66 23.92
CA GLY A 230 -24.62 -35.21 22.73
C GLY A 230 -25.53 -34.36 21.82
N SER A 231 -25.39 -33.04 21.75
CA SER A 231 -26.20 -32.15 20.91
C SER A 231 -25.34 -31.56 19.79
N PRO A 232 -25.75 -31.68 18.51
CA PRO A 232 -24.98 -31.20 17.36
C PRO A 232 -25.23 -29.70 17.13
N LEU A 233 -24.99 -28.87 18.15
CA LEU A 233 -25.00 -27.42 17.95
C LEU A 233 -23.71 -27.03 17.20
N PRO A 234 -23.79 -26.28 16.09
CA PRO A 234 -22.61 -25.85 15.36
C PRO A 234 -21.70 -25.04 16.27
N THR A 235 -20.44 -25.46 16.41
CA THR A 235 -19.41 -24.66 17.07
C THR A 235 -19.15 -23.42 16.23
N PRO A 236 -19.29 -22.19 16.78
CA PRO A 236 -18.94 -20.99 16.05
C PRO A 236 -17.45 -21.03 15.68
N PRO A 237 -17.02 -20.48 14.52
CA PRO A 237 -15.62 -20.46 14.14
C PRO A 237 -14.79 -19.66 15.17
N PRO A 238 -13.51 -20.01 15.37
CA PRO A 238 -12.64 -19.29 16.28
C PRO A 238 -12.50 -17.82 15.83
N PRO A 239 -12.43 -16.86 16.77
CA PRO A 239 -12.11 -15.49 16.42
C PRO A 239 -10.73 -15.44 15.77
N SER A 240 -10.60 -14.74 14.64
CA SER A 240 -9.35 -14.62 13.87
C SER A 240 -8.93 -13.15 13.78
N PHE A 241 -9.02 -12.44 14.90
CA PHE A 241 -8.69 -11.01 14.96
C PHE A 241 -7.18 -10.76 14.83
N ALA A 242 -6.34 -11.75 15.15
CA ALA A 242 -4.89 -11.69 14.97
C ALA A 242 -4.47 -11.46 13.50
N ASN A 243 -5.33 -11.83 12.53
CA ASN A 243 -5.07 -11.64 11.10
C ASN A 243 -5.56 -10.29 10.56
N CYS A 244 -6.18 -9.44 11.38
CA CYS A 244 -6.66 -8.13 10.98
C CYS A 244 -5.50 -7.18 10.68
N ILE A 245 -5.65 -6.43 9.60
CA ILE A 245 -4.64 -5.45 9.17
C ILE A 245 -4.92 -4.12 9.83
N GLN A 246 -3.90 -3.41 10.28
CA GLN A 246 -4.05 -2.09 10.91
C GLN A 246 -2.98 -1.14 10.38
N LEU A 247 -3.37 0.12 10.18
CA LEU A 247 -2.52 1.23 9.80
C LEU A 247 -2.83 2.39 10.76
N ALA A 248 -1.82 2.88 11.47
CA ALA A 248 -1.93 3.94 12.46
C ALA A 248 -0.99 5.09 12.11
N ALA A 249 -1.48 6.31 12.26
CA ALA A 249 -0.77 7.51 11.84
C ALA A 249 0.54 7.78 12.61
N CYS A 250 0.60 7.41 13.88
CA CYS A 250 1.73 7.72 14.75
C CYS A 250 2.00 6.62 15.77
N SER A 251 3.17 6.64 16.40
CA SER A 251 3.55 5.69 17.44
C SER A 251 2.90 6.03 18.79
N LEU A 252 3.16 5.20 19.81
CA LEU A 252 2.73 5.46 21.17
C LEU A 252 3.28 6.82 21.65
N ASP A 253 2.43 7.60 22.31
CA ASP A 253 2.73 8.93 22.86
C ASP A 253 3.15 10.01 21.83
N GLN A 254 3.07 9.72 20.54
CA GLN A 254 3.33 10.70 19.48
C GLN A 254 2.08 11.51 19.14
N ILE A 255 2.30 12.76 18.74
CA ILE A 255 1.26 13.70 18.31
C ILE A 255 1.43 13.93 16.80
N LEU A 256 0.32 14.13 16.11
CA LEU A 256 0.33 14.48 14.68
C LEU A 256 1.01 15.83 14.44
N PRO A 257 1.67 16.00 13.29
CA PRO A 257 2.37 17.25 12.99
C PRO A 257 1.40 18.41 12.81
N MET A 258 1.73 19.56 13.41
CA MET A 258 0.89 20.77 13.38
C MET A 258 1.39 21.84 12.39
N ASN A 259 2.39 21.52 11.57
CA ASN A 259 2.97 22.47 10.62
C ASN A 259 1.90 22.97 9.62
N PRO A 260 1.67 24.30 9.51
CA PRO A 260 0.63 24.87 8.64
C PRO A 260 0.78 24.54 7.16
N ASP A 261 1.97 24.14 6.71
CA ASP A 261 2.21 23.74 5.32
C ASP A 261 1.65 22.35 4.98
N LEU A 262 1.32 21.57 6.01
CA LEU A 262 0.74 20.24 5.87
C LEU A 262 -0.78 20.27 6.08
N PRO A 263 -1.52 19.32 5.49
CA PRO A 263 -2.87 19.03 5.92
C PRO A 263 -2.88 18.46 7.36
N ALA A 264 -3.99 18.68 8.07
CA ALA A 264 -4.23 18.09 9.39
C ALA A 264 -4.35 16.55 9.27
N ASP A 265 -4.95 16.07 8.18
CA ASP A 265 -5.07 14.65 7.84
C ASP A 265 -3.89 14.13 6.99
N ILE A 266 -2.66 14.46 7.39
CA ILE A 266 -1.46 14.08 6.63
C ILE A 266 -1.37 12.57 6.38
N PHE A 267 -1.75 11.74 7.34
CA PHE A 267 -1.69 10.29 7.20
C PHE A 267 -2.74 9.81 6.19
N THR A 268 -3.99 10.21 6.36
CA THR A 268 -5.06 9.90 5.40
C THR A 268 -4.71 10.42 4.00
N SER A 269 -4.27 11.66 3.89
CA SER A 269 -3.84 12.28 2.65
C SER A 269 -2.71 11.50 1.96
N CYS A 270 -1.73 10.98 2.72
CA CYS A 270 -0.68 10.10 2.17
C CYS A 270 -1.28 8.81 1.63
N LEU A 271 -2.18 8.16 2.38
CA LEU A 271 -2.79 6.89 2.03
C LEU A 271 -3.76 6.98 0.85
N THR A 272 -4.47 8.09 0.69
CA THR A 272 -5.55 8.20 -0.30
C THR A 272 -5.21 9.10 -1.48
N THR A 273 -4.26 10.04 -1.32
CA THR A 273 -3.82 11.01 -2.34
C THR A 273 -2.30 11.18 -2.38
N PRO A 274 -1.52 10.08 -2.52
CA PRO A 274 -0.07 10.06 -2.34
C PRO A 274 0.67 11.06 -3.24
N ILE A 275 0.34 11.12 -4.53
CA ILE A 275 1.03 12.01 -5.49
C ILE A 275 0.87 13.48 -5.09
N LYS A 276 -0.33 13.88 -4.66
CA LYS A 276 -0.58 15.26 -4.25
C LYS A 276 0.23 15.63 -3.01
N VAL A 277 0.30 14.75 -2.01
CA VAL A 277 1.13 14.98 -0.81
C VAL A 277 2.61 14.99 -1.16
N ALA A 278 3.08 14.00 -1.93
CA ALA A 278 4.49 13.84 -2.28
C ALA A 278 5.03 15.09 -2.99
N LEU A 279 4.28 15.63 -3.97
CA LEU A 279 4.68 16.83 -4.70
C LEU A 279 4.68 18.08 -3.81
N ARG A 280 3.63 18.28 -3.00
CA ARG A 280 3.57 19.44 -2.08
C ARG A 280 4.68 19.38 -1.03
N TRP A 281 4.97 18.20 -0.50
CA TRP A 281 6.07 17.98 0.43
C TRP A 281 7.42 18.24 -0.24
N PHE A 282 7.64 17.70 -1.45
CA PHE A 282 8.88 17.90 -2.20
C PHE A 282 9.19 19.39 -2.46
N VAL A 283 8.19 20.16 -2.93
CA VAL A 283 8.35 21.61 -3.17
C VAL A 283 8.67 22.39 -1.90
N LYS A 284 8.25 21.88 -0.73
CA LYS A 284 8.56 22.48 0.57
C LYS A 284 9.93 22.09 1.12
N GLN A 285 10.56 21.05 0.58
CA GLN A 285 11.91 20.67 0.99
C GLN A 285 12.97 21.59 0.38
N ASN A 286 14.12 21.69 1.07
CA ASN A 286 15.25 22.52 0.64
C ASN A 286 15.81 22.16 -0.75
N SER A 287 15.55 20.93 -1.25
CA SER A 287 15.93 20.49 -2.61
C SER A 287 15.20 21.26 -3.73
N ALA A 288 14.03 21.84 -3.45
CA ALA A 288 13.28 22.64 -4.41
C ALA A 288 13.98 23.96 -4.82
N LYS A 289 15.08 24.35 -4.17
CA LYS A 289 15.89 25.51 -4.57
C LYS A 289 16.51 25.36 -5.96
N LEU A 290 16.63 24.15 -6.48
CA LEU A 290 17.09 23.89 -7.85
C LEU A 290 16.02 24.22 -8.90
N VAL A 291 14.74 24.08 -8.55
CA VAL A 291 13.58 24.37 -9.44
C VAL A 291 12.84 25.61 -8.93
N SER A 292 13.50 26.77 -9.02
CA SER A 292 13.09 28.03 -8.35
C SER A 292 11.76 28.66 -8.82
N LYS A 293 10.97 28.01 -9.67
CA LYS A 293 9.80 28.61 -10.35
C LYS A 293 8.47 27.90 -10.09
N VAL A 294 8.44 26.81 -9.33
CA VAL A 294 7.20 26.04 -9.10
C VAL A 294 6.57 26.45 -7.77
N SER A 295 5.33 26.97 -7.82
CA SER A 295 4.54 27.29 -6.63
C SER A 295 3.65 26.11 -6.22
N LEU A 296 3.14 26.11 -4.99
CA LEU A 296 2.16 25.11 -4.55
C LEU A 296 0.87 25.11 -5.39
N GLU A 297 0.49 26.27 -5.94
CA GLU A 297 -0.68 26.40 -6.81
C GLU A 297 -0.47 25.74 -8.18
N SER A 298 0.77 25.74 -8.68
CA SER A 298 1.12 25.04 -9.93
C SER A 298 0.92 23.52 -9.80
N ILE A 299 1.11 22.94 -8.60
CA ILE A 299 0.92 21.51 -8.34
C ILE A 299 -0.55 21.11 -8.53
N ASP A 300 -1.48 21.96 -8.11
CA ASP A 300 -2.92 21.69 -8.26
C ASP A 300 -3.38 21.77 -9.74
N LYS A 301 -2.53 22.29 -10.64
CA LYS A 301 -2.79 22.47 -12.08
C LYS A 301 -2.03 21.49 -12.97
N ILE A 302 -1.34 20.49 -12.42
CA ILE A 302 -0.61 19.50 -13.22
C ILE A 302 -1.59 18.82 -14.20
N PRO A 303 -1.31 18.84 -15.51
CA PRO A 303 -2.23 18.30 -16.50
C PRO A 303 -2.26 16.78 -16.47
N GLY A 304 -3.40 16.23 -16.89
CA GLY A 304 -3.58 14.80 -17.06
C GLY A 304 -4.48 14.12 -16.04
N GLN A 305 -4.48 12.80 -16.10
CA GLN A 305 -5.27 11.94 -15.23
C GLN A 305 -4.39 10.84 -14.65
N LEU A 306 -4.63 10.44 -13.40
CA LEU A 306 -3.86 9.41 -12.69
C LEU A 306 -3.82 8.05 -13.42
N ASN A 307 -4.82 7.76 -14.24
CA ASN A 307 -4.94 6.50 -14.97
C ASN A 307 -4.29 6.55 -16.36
N ASP A 308 -3.96 7.74 -16.87
CA ASP A 308 -3.36 7.91 -18.20
C ASP A 308 -1.85 8.11 -18.10
N ARG A 309 -1.11 7.01 -18.29
CA ARG A 309 0.36 6.96 -18.24
C ARG A 309 1.04 7.89 -19.26
N ARG A 310 0.32 8.39 -20.27
CA ARG A 310 0.86 9.33 -21.27
C ARG A 310 0.87 10.77 -20.79
N THR A 311 0.11 11.07 -19.74
CA THR A 311 0.04 12.41 -19.15
C THR A 311 1.04 12.55 -18.03
N MET A 312 1.51 13.77 -17.76
CA MET A 312 2.46 14.06 -16.68
C MET A 312 1.98 13.52 -15.32
N LEU A 313 0.71 13.73 -14.97
CA LEU A 313 0.15 13.23 -13.71
C LEU A 313 0.09 11.70 -13.64
N GLY A 314 -0.30 11.04 -14.74
CA GLY A 314 -0.38 9.59 -14.78
C GLY A 314 0.98 8.90 -14.86
N GLU A 315 1.97 9.51 -15.52
CA GLU A 315 3.36 9.03 -15.52
C GLU A 315 3.95 9.08 -14.10
N LEU A 316 3.80 10.19 -13.38
CA LEU A 316 4.23 10.30 -11.97
C LEU A 316 3.56 9.24 -11.09
N ASN A 317 2.27 8.99 -11.28
CA ASN A 317 1.55 7.94 -10.54
C ASN A 317 2.07 6.53 -10.87
N TRP A 318 2.44 6.29 -12.13
CA TRP A 318 3.01 5.02 -12.57
C TRP A 318 4.41 4.79 -12.00
N ILE A 319 5.29 5.80 -12.07
CA ILE A 319 6.63 5.77 -11.46
C ILE A 319 6.53 5.54 -9.96
N PHE A 320 5.64 6.27 -9.27
CA PHE A 320 5.40 6.10 -7.83
C PHE A 320 5.00 4.66 -7.48
N THR A 321 4.09 4.07 -8.26
CA THR A 321 3.66 2.69 -8.09
C THR A 321 4.82 1.71 -8.29
N ALA A 322 5.64 1.91 -9.32
CA ALA A 322 6.81 1.08 -9.59
C ALA A 322 7.83 1.14 -8.45
N ILE A 323 8.13 2.35 -7.96
CA ILE A 323 9.09 2.57 -6.87
C ILE A 323 8.60 1.95 -5.56
N THR A 324 7.36 2.22 -5.15
CA THR A 324 6.83 1.70 -3.88
C THR A 324 6.70 0.18 -3.89
N ASP A 325 6.32 -0.42 -5.01
CA ASP A 325 6.25 -1.87 -5.16
C ASP A 325 7.65 -2.51 -5.15
N THR A 326 8.65 -1.81 -5.72
CA THR A 326 10.07 -2.23 -5.69
C THR A 326 10.65 -2.18 -4.28
N ILE A 327 10.42 -1.09 -3.55
CA ILE A 327 10.84 -0.97 -2.15
C ILE A 327 10.24 -2.11 -1.32
N ALA A 328 8.94 -2.38 -1.48
CA ALA A 328 8.27 -3.45 -0.76
C ALA A 328 8.84 -4.84 -1.10
N TRP A 329 9.08 -5.12 -2.38
CA TRP A 329 9.64 -6.40 -2.82
C TRP A 329 11.04 -6.67 -2.26
N ASN A 330 11.90 -5.65 -2.24
CA ASN A 330 13.29 -5.78 -1.79
C ASN A 330 13.42 -5.78 -0.26
N THR A 331 12.44 -5.22 0.45
CA THR A 331 12.50 -5.07 1.91
C THR A 331 11.71 -6.15 2.66
N LEU A 332 10.60 -6.64 2.10
CA LEU A 332 9.67 -7.53 2.81
C LEU A 332 9.96 -9.01 2.56
N PRO A 333 9.73 -9.89 3.56
CA PRO A 333 9.67 -11.32 3.33
C PRO A 333 8.59 -11.67 2.28
N ARG A 334 8.86 -12.67 1.44
CA ARG A 334 7.98 -13.05 0.32
C ARG A 334 6.53 -13.26 0.74
N GLU A 335 6.29 -14.00 1.82
CA GLU A 335 4.92 -14.26 2.31
C GLU A 335 4.18 -12.98 2.68
N LEU A 336 4.86 -12.06 3.37
CA LEU A 336 4.28 -10.79 3.77
C LEU A 336 4.01 -9.89 2.56
N PHE A 337 4.94 -9.84 1.61
CA PHE A 337 4.75 -9.13 0.35
C PHE A 337 3.53 -9.65 -0.41
N HIS A 338 3.39 -10.97 -0.58
CA HIS A 338 2.23 -11.56 -1.25
C HIS A 338 0.92 -11.25 -0.53
N LYS A 339 0.91 -11.33 0.81
CA LYS A 339 -0.27 -11.01 1.64
C LYS A 339 -0.71 -9.56 1.51
N LEU A 340 0.23 -8.61 1.50
CA LEU A 340 -0.09 -7.18 1.55
C LEU A 340 -0.17 -6.51 0.18
N PHE A 341 0.72 -6.85 -0.75
CA PHE A 341 0.89 -6.16 -2.05
C PHE A 341 0.26 -6.90 -3.23
N ARG A 342 -0.22 -8.14 -3.05
CA ARG A 342 -0.81 -8.95 -4.14
C ARG A 342 -2.20 -9.51 -3.84
N GLN A 343 -2.58 -9.68 -2.57
CA GLN A 343 -3.83 -10.34 -2.19
C GLN A 343 -5.11 -9.54 -2.49
N ASP A 344 -5.11 -8.25 -2.18
CA ASP A 344 -6.25 -7.34 -2.33
C ASP A 344 -5.75 -6.01 -2.89
N LEU A 345 -6.40 -5.51 -3.96
CA LEU A 345 -6.02 -4.27 -4.64
C LEU A 345 -6.04 -3.05 -3.72
N LEU A 346 -7.01 -2.96 -2.80
CA LEU A 346 -7.13 -1.81 -1.91
C LEU A 346 -6.04 -1.86 -0.84
N VAL A 347 -5.82 -3.04 -0.25
CA VAL A 347 -4.76 -3.25 0.75
C VAL A 347 -3.39 -2.96 0.13
N ALA A 348 -3.12 -3.47 -1.07
CA ALA A 348 -1.88 -3.21 -1.78
C ALA A 348 -1.66 -1.72 -2.06
N SER A 349 -2.72 -0.99 -2.38
CA SER A 349 -2.64 0.46 -2.60
C SER A 349 -2.39 1.21 -1.30
N LEU A 350 -3.09 0.86 -0.22
CA LEU A 350 -2.85 1.44 1.10
C LEU A 350 -1.43 1.19 1.60
N PHE A 351 -0.88 -0.01 1.41
CA PHE A 351 0.49 -0.31 1.84
C PHE A 351 1.55 0.35 0.97
N ARG A 352 1.38 0.44 -0.35
CA ARG A 352 2.25 1.26 -1.21
C ARG A 352 2.29 2.71 -0.73
N ASN A 353 1.12 3.26 -0.44
CA ASN A 353 0.96 4.63 0.00
C ASN A 353 1.42 4.84 1.45
N PHE A 354 1.38 3.78 2.28
CA PHE A 354 1.91 3.79 3.64
C PHE A 354 3.43 3.94 3.66
N LEU A 355 4.16 3.43 2.66
CA LEU A 355 5.61 3.65 2.56
C LEU A 355 5.93 5.15 2.37
N LEU A 356 5.10 5.86 1.60
CA LEU A 356 5.20 7.31 1.49
C LEU A 356 4.86 8.00 2.82
N ALA A 357 3.81 7.56 3.50
CA ALA A 357 3.44 8.09 4.82
C ALA A 357 4.61 7.91 5.81
N GLU A 358 5.25 6.74 5.84
CA GLU A 358 6.42 6.48 6.68
C GLU A 358 7.54 7.50 6.38
N ARG A 359 7.83 7.74 5.09
CA ARG A 359 8.87 8.68 4.67
C ARG A 359 8.57 10.13 5.06
N ILE A 360 7.37 10.61 4.76
CA ILE A 360 6.97 12.01 4.98
C ILE A 360 6.80 12.29 6.47
N MET A 361 6.06 11.44 7.19
CA MET A 361 5.74 11.71 8.58
C MET A 361 6.99 11.65 9.48
N ARG A 362 7.97 10.80 9.13
CA ARG A 362 9.26 10.76 9.83
C ARG A 362 10.06 12.06 9.74
N SER A 363 9.89 12.87 8.68
CA SER A 363 10.52 14.20 8.63
C SER A 363 9.91 15.21 9.60
N TYR A 364 8.80 14.86 10.24
CA TYR A 364 8.09 15.67 11.22
C TYR A 364 7.95 14.94 12.57
N ASP A 365 8.94 14.12 12.92
CA ASP A 365 9.02 13.37 14.19
C ASP A 365 7.82 12.46 14.48
N CYS A 366 7.10 12.05 13.43
CA CYS A 366 5.93 11.21 13.53
C CYS A 366 6.19 9.87 12.83
N SER A 367 5.97 8.75 13.52
CA SER A 367 6.30 7.41 13.02
C SER A 367 5.03 6.58 12.85
N PRO A 368 4.51 6.44 11.63
CA PRO A 368 3.37 5.57 11.36
C PRO A 368 3.65 4.11 11.73
N VAL A 369 2.62 3.41 12.19
CA VAL A 369 2.70 2.01 12.64
C VAL A 369 1.76 1.16 11.81
N SER A 370 2.18 -0.06 11.47
CA SER A 370 1.34 -1.05 10.80
C SER A 370 1.28 -2.37 11.56
N SER A 371 0.18 -3.09 11.40
CA SER A 371 0.05 -4.50 11.76
C SER A 371 -0.43 -5.27 10.54
N PRO A 372 0.35 -6.21 9.96
CA PRO A 372 1.70 -6.61 10.37
C PRO A 372 2.74 -5.48 10.31
N LYS A 373 3.76 -5.55 11.18
CA LYS A 373 4.84 -4.56 11.24
C LYS A 373 5.75 -4.70 10.03
N LEU A 374 6.01 -3.60 9.33
CA LEU A 374 6.98 -3.54 8.24
C LEU A 374 8.37 -3.17 8.79
N PRO A 375 9.46 -3.65 8.16
CA PRO A 375 10.79 -3.08 8.35
C PRO A 375 10.83 -1.63 7.85
N PRO A 376 11.78 -0.81 8.33
CA PRO A 376 11.88 0.59 7.94
C PRO A 376 12.19 0.74 6.45
N THR A 377 11.38 1.54 5.73
CA THR A 377 11.52 1.73 4.27
C THR A 377 11.88 3.15 3.86
N TYR A 378 11.83 4.11 4.79
CA TYR A 378 11.96 5.55 4.53
C TYR A 378 13.32 6.00 3.95
N GLN A 379 14.39 5.23 4.14
CA GLN A 379 15.75 5.50 3.66
C GLN A 379 16.16 4.63 2.45
N HIS A 380 15.24 3.87 1.87
CA HIS A 380 15.55 2.99 0.74
C HIS A 380 16.07 3.81 -0.48
N PRO A 381 17.14 3.39 -1.17
CA PRO A 381 17.74 4.13 -2.29
C PRO A 381 16.78 4.50 -3.42
N MET A 382 15.79 3.65 -3.70
CA MET A 382 14.72 3.94 -4.68
C MET A 382 13.94 5.24 -4.42
N TRP A 383 13.95 5.77 -3.19
CA TRP A 383 13.39 7.10 -2.94
C TRP A 383 14.20 8.23 -3.58
N GLN A 384 15.50 8.05 -3.80
CA GLN A 384 16.32 9.03 -4.54
C GLN A 384 15.94 9.03 -6.03
N ALA A 385 15.63 7.86 -6.60
CA ALA A 385 15.09 7.76 -7.95
C ALA A 385 13.72 8.44 -8.07
N TRP A 386 12.87 8.33 -7.04
CA TRP A 386 11.61 9.08 -6.96
C TRP A 386 11.85 10.59 -6.94
N ASP A 387 12.76 11.04 -6.08
CA ASP A 387 13.08 12.47 -5.95
C ASP A 387 13.60 13.04 -7.27
N LEU A 388 14.48 12.33 -7.97
CA LEU A 388 14.98 12.71 -9.29
C LEU A 388 13.85 12.76 -10.34
N ALA A 389 12.99 11.74 -10.37
CA ALA A 389 11.87 11.71 -11.32
C ALA A 389 10.89 12.88 -11.09
N VAL A 390 10.62 13.22 -9.82
CA VAL A 390 9.80 14.38 -9.45
C VAL A 390 10.49 15.68 -9.85
N ASP A 391 11.79 15.82 -9.59
CA ASP A 391 12.56 17.02 -9.94
C ASP A 391 12.52 17.31 -11.45
N LEU A 392 12.79 16.28 -12.26
CA LEU A 392 12.71 16.34 -13.72
C LEU A 392 11.30 16.67 -14.23
N ALA A 393 10.27 16.11 -13.61
CA ALA A 393 8.88 16.39 -13.97
C ALA A 393 8.53 17.85 -13.64
N LEU A 394 8.83 18.32 -12.42
CA LEU A 394 8.51 19.67 -11.98
C LEU A 394 9.29 20.75 -12.73
N ALA A 395 10.52 20.46 -13.18
CA ALA A 395 11.29 21.37 -14.03
C ALA A 395 10.59 21.67 -15.37
N GLN A 396 9.85 20.71 -15.92
CA GLN A 396 9.09 20.86 -17.16
C GLN A 396 7.73 21.55 -16.96
N LEU A 397 7.20 21.54 -15.73
CA LEU A 397 5.83 21.98 -15.42
C LEU A 397 5.49 23.38 -15.97
N PRO A 398 6.34 24.43 -15.84
CA PRO A 398 6.01 25.74 -16.39
C PRO A 398 5.79 25.73 -17.91
N ALA A 399 6.61 25.00 -18.67
CA ALA A 399 6.48 24.89 -20.12
C ALA A 399 5.25 24.06 -20.53
N VAL A 400 4.96 23.00 -19.77
CA VAL A 400 3.81 22.12 -19.99
C VAL A 400 2.49 22.82 -19.68
N LEU A 401 2.46 23.73 -18.70
CA LEU A 401 1.28 24.55 -18.39
C LEU A 401 0.96 25.57 -19.51
N GLU A 402 1.96 26.02 -20.24
CA GLU A 402 1.75 26.87 -21.43
C GLU A 402 1.29 26.05 -22.64
N ASP A 403 1.85 24.84 -22.82
CA ASP A 403 1.58 23.95 -23.94
C ASP A 403 1.85 22.49 -23.55
N GLU A 404 0.77 21.70 -23.43
CA GLU A 404 0.84 20.29 -23.04
C GLU A 404 1.65 19.43 -24.02
N SER A 405 1.83 19.86 -25.28
CA SER A 405 2.60 19.12 -26.28
C SER A 405 4.11 19.12 -26.01
N LYS A 406 4.59 20.01 -25.13
CA LYS A 406 5.99 20.10 -24.70
C LYS A 406 6.36 19.10 -23.60
N PHE A 407 5.42 18.24 -23.19
CA PHE A 407 5.70 17.21 -22.20
C PHE A 407 6.64 16.15 -22.74
N HIS A 408 7.76 15.92 -22.05
CA HIS A 408 8.70 14.84 -22.33
C HIS A 408 8.65 13.79 -21.23
N HIS A 409 8.56 12.53 -21.65
CA HIS A 409 8.53 11.37 -20.76
C HIS A 409 9.81 11.25 -19.93
N SER A 410 9.65 10.86 -18.68
CA SER A 410 10.78 10.60 -17.77
C SER A 410 11.66 9.43 -18.26
N PRO A 411 13.00 9.53 -18.19
CA PRO A 411 13.91 8.44 -18.54
C PRO A 411 13.90 7.30 -17.51
N PHE A 412 13.15 7.43 -16.40
CA PHE A 412 13.14 6.49 -15.28
C PHE A 412 13.08 5.02 -15.70
N PHE A 413 12.11 4.63 -16.54
CA PHE A 413 11.97 3.22 -16.93
C PHE A 413 13.14 2.72 -17.79
N GLU A 414 13.69 3.55 -18.67
CA GLU A 414 14.86 3.22 -19.50
C GLU A 414 16.11 3.00 -18.65
N GLU A 415 16.35 3.89 -17.68
CA GLU A 415 17.47 3.79 -16.74
C GLU A 415 17.36 2.52 -15.88
N GLN A 416 16.17 2.19 -15.39
CA GLN A 416 15.96 0.98 -14.57
C GLN A 416 16.10 -0.31 -15.39
N LEU A 417 15.68 -0.31 -16.67
CA LEU A 417 15.92 -1.46 -17.56
C LEU A 417 17.40 -1.63 -17.88
N THR A 418 18.14 -0.52 -18.05
CA THR A 418 19.59 -0.58 -18.24
C THR A 418 20.29 -1.12 -16.99
N ALA A 419 19.88 -0.69 -15.79
CA ALA A 419 20.39 -1.25 -14.54
C ALA A 419 20.10 -2.76 -14.41
N PHE A 420 18.91 -3.21 -14.84
CA PHE A 420 18.57 -4.63 -14.89
C PHE A 420 19.43 -5.41 -15.89
N GLN A 421 19.70 -4.85 -17.08
CA GLN A 421 20.59 -5.44 -18.08
C GLN A 421 22.01 -5.62 -17.52
N VAL A 422 22.55 -4.58 -16.84
CA VAL A 422 23.87 -4.66 -16.20
C VAL A 422 23.92 -5.77 -15.15
N TRP A 423 22.82 -5.99 -14.40
CA TRP A 423 22.73 -7.08 -13.45
C TRP A 423 22.76 -8.46 -14.14
N LEU A 424 22.12 -8.61 -15.30
CA LEU A 424 22.16 -9.84 -16.09
C LEU A 424 23.56 -10.12 -16.65
N ASP A 425 24.23 -9.10 -17.19
CA ASP A 425 25.55 -9.23 -17.83
C ASP A 425 26.66 -9.59 -16.83
N LEU A 426 26.55 -9.07 -15.60
CA LEU A 426 27.54 -9.25 -14.53
C LEU A 426 27.07 -10.23 -13.44
N GLY A 427 25.91 -10.86 -13.61
CA GLY A 427 25.25 -11.70 -12.62
C GLY A 427 25.97 -13.03 -12.38
N SER A 428 25.83 -13.58 -11.18
CA SER A 428 26.30 -14.93 -10.83
C SER A 428 25.22 -15.62 -10.00
N GLU A 429 25.13 -16.95 -10.05
CA GLU A 429 24.09 -17.73 -9.35
C GLU A 429 23.99 -17.48 -7.83
N GLN A 430 25.08 -16.98 -7.21
CA GLN A 430 25.15 -16.72 -5.77
C GLN A 430 24.77 -15.28 -5.34
N ARG A 431 24.36 -14.41 -6.27
CA ARG A 431 24.02 -13.01 -5.96
C ARG A 431 22.60 -12.84 -5.43
N THR A 432 22.37 -11.71 -4.76
CA THR A 432 21.04 -11.25 -4.37
C THR A 432 20.15 -11.07 -5.61
N PRO A 433 18.83 -11.31 -5.50
CA PRO A 433 17.90 -11.10 -6.60
C PRO A 433 17.99 -9.68 -7.18
N PRO A 434 17.68 -9.50 -8.47
CA PRO A 434 17.71 -8.19 -9.10
C PRO A 434 16.62 -7.29 -8.50
N GLU A 435 17.03 -6.13 -8.01
CA GLU A 435 16.13 -5.16 -7.37
C GLU A 435 15.06 -4.62 -8.33
N GLN A 436 15.39 -4.53 -9.61
CA GLN A 436 14.56 -3.95 -10.67
C GLN A 436 13.43 -4.88 -11.16
N LEU A 437 13.37 -6.13 -10.67
CA LEU A 437 12.40 -7.12 -11.16
C LEU A 437 10.92 -6.62 -11.10
N PRO A 438 10.46 -5.95 -10.02
CA PRO A 438 9.10 -5.40 -9.99
C PRO A 438 8.90 -4.25 -10.99
N ILE A 439 9.96 -3.50 -11.33
CA ILE A 439 9.90 -2.43 -12.33
C ILE A 439 9.72 -3.03 -13.73
N VAL A 440 10.44 -4.11 -14.04
CA VAL A 440 10.27 -4.85 -15.31
C VAL A 440 8.80 -5.26 -15.48
N LEU A 441 8.16 -5.77 -14.41
CA LEU A 441 6.73 -6.12 -14.41
C LEU A 441 5.79 -4.93 -14.69
N GLN A 442 6.19 -3.70 -14.36
CA GLN A 442 5.37 -2.52 -14.63
C GLN A 442 5.43 -2.06 -16.08
N VAL A 443 6.54 -2.37 -16.77
CA VAL A 443 6.79 -2.01 -18.18
C VAL A 443 6.17 -3.02 -19.15
N THR A 444 6.03 -4.29 -18.73
CA THR A 444 5.29 -5.34 -19.45
C THR A 444 3.78 -5.13 -19.35
#